data_AF-A0A6B3GWV4-F1
#
_entry.id   AF-A0A6B3GWV4-F1
#
_cell.length_a   1.000
_cell.length_b   1.000
_cell.length_c   1.000
_cell.angle_alpha   90.00
_cell.angle_beta   90.00
_cell.angle_gamma   90.00
#
_symmetry.space_group_name_H-M   'P 1'
#
loop_
_entity.id
_entity.type
_entity.pdbx_description
1 polymer ?
#
loop_
_entity_poly.entity_id
_entity_poly.type
_entity_poly.pdbx_seq_one_letter_code
_entity_poly.pdbx_strand_id
1 'polypeptide(L)' 'MELDADGRAVRLSNPDKVYFPEKGYTKRDVAEYFLAVGPGITRALNHRPTTLQRFVDGVEGDFFY' A
#
# COMPACT_ATOMS: atom_id res chain seq x y z
N MET A 1 -8.84 -8.73 5.40
CA MET A 1 -7.83 -9.78 5.69
C MET A 1 -6.76 -9.19 6.60
N GLU A 2 -5.92 -10.04 7.19
CA GLU A 2 -4.75 -9.61 7.95
C GLU A 2 -3.49 -9.99 7.19
N LEU A 3 -2.50 -9.09 7.21
CA LEU A 3 -1.16 -9.29 6.66
C LEU A 3 -0.16 -9.29 7.80
N ASP A 4 0.84 -10.15 7.75
CA ASP A 4 1.99 -10.09 8.65
C ASP A 4 3.09 -9.19 8.04
N ALA A 5 3.47 -8.16 8.77
CA ALA A 5 4.55 -7.24 8.41
C ALA A 5 5.64 -7.33 9.49
N ASP A 6 6.56 -8.27 9.34
CA ASP A 6 7.68 -8.52 10.26
C ASP A 6 7.21 -8.78 11.71
N GLY A 7 6.26 -9.71 11.87
CA GLY A 7 5.65 -10.04 13.17
C GLY A 7 4.57 -9.07 13.64
N ARG A 8 4.25 -8.04 12.83
CA ARG A 8 3.15 -7.11 13.11
C ARG A 8 1.95 -7.38 12.22
N ALA A 9 0.82 -7.74 12.84
CA ALA A 9 -0.46 -7.87 12.15
C ALA A 9 -0.98 -6.50 11.67
N VAL A 10 -1.27 -6.40 10.38
CA VAL A 10 -1.86 -5.21 9.72
C VAL A 10 -3.16 -5.60 9.04
N ARG A 11 -4.25 -4.92 9.42
CA ARG A 11 -5.56 -5.14 8.81
C ARG A 11 -5.65 -4.47 7.45
N LEU A 12 -5.92 -5.26 6.41
CA LEU A 12 -6.25 -4.78 5.07
C LEU A 12 -7.75 -4.91 4.79
N SER A 13 -8.44 -3.77 4.67
CA SER A 13 -9.83 -3.69 4.21
C SER A 13 -9.92 -3.52 2.70
N ASN A 14 -11.01 -4.03 2.11
CA ASN A 14 -11.31 -4.00 0.67
C ASN A 14 -10.12 -4.45 -0.20
N PRO A 15 -9.57 -5.65 0.03
CA PRO A 15 -8.35 -6.09 -0.61
C PRO A 15 -8.50 -6.20 -2.14
N ASP A 16 -9.68 -6.59 -2.62
CA ASP A 16 -9.94 -6.80 -4.05
C ASP A 16 -10.36 -5.51 -4.78
N LYS A 17 -10.31 -4.34 -4.12
CA LYS A 17 -10.58 -3.04 -4.77
C LYS A 17 -9.47 -2.72 -5.76
N VAL A 18 -9.82 -2.50 -7.03
CA VAL A 18 -8.88 -2.13 -8.09
C VAL A 18 -8.38 -0.71 -7.88
N TYR A 19 -7.06 -0.53 -7.81
CA TYR A 19 -6.39 0.76 -7.67
C TYR A 19 -5.74 1.21 -8.98
N PHE A 20 -5.31 0.28 -9.83
CA PHE A 20 -4.71 0.58 -11.15
C PHE A 20 -5.53 -0.11 -12.25
N PRO A 21 -6.59 0.54 -12.77
CA PRO A 21 -7.53 -0.09 -13.70
C PRO A 21 -6.89 -0.63 -14.97
N GLU A 22 -5.94 0.10 -15.57
CA GLU A 22 -5.25 -0.30 -16.80
C GLU A 22 -4.58 -1.68 -16.69
N LYS A 23 -4.02 -2.00 -15.51
CA LYS A 23 -3.30 -3.27 -15.25
C LYS A 23 -4.07 -4.24 -14.37
N GLY A 24 -5.21 -3.82 -13.83
CA GLY A 24 -6.04 -4.60 -12.91
C GLY A 24 -5.47 -4.77 -11.49
N TYR A 25 -4.43 -4.02 -11.09
CA TYR A 25 -3.86 -4.19 -9.75
C TYR A 25 -4.81 -3.68 -8.67
N THR A 26 -4.97 -4.51 -7.65
CA THR A 26 -5.82 -4.30 -6.49
C THR A 26 -5.06 -3.68 -5.32
N LYS A 27 -5.80 -3.27 -4.30
CA LYS A 27 -5.23 -2.79 -3.03
C LYS A 27 -4.39 -3.88 -2.35
N ARG A 28 -4.75 -5.16 -2.50
CA ARG A 28 -3.94 -6.29 -2.04
C ARG A 28 -2.59 -6.32 -2.75
N ASP A 29 -2.57 -6.21 -4.08
CA ASP A 29 -1.32 -6.24 -4.85
C ASP A 29 -0.36 -5.12 -4.41
N VAL A 30 -0.89 -3.93 -4.14
CA VAL A 30 -0.09 -2.81 -3.60
C VAL A 30 0.49 -3.17 -2.23
N ALA A 31 -0.31 -3.71 -1.32
CA ALA A 31 0.16 -4.09 0.01
C ALA A 31 1.23 -5.20 -0.06
N GLU A 32 1.01 -6.22 -0.89
CA GLU A 32 1.96 -7.32 -1.12
C GLU A 32 3.26 -6.82 -1.75
N TYR A 33 3.19 -5.85 -2.66
CA TYR A 33 4.38 -5.19 -3.20
C TYR A 33 5.22 -4.53 -2.10
N PHE A 34 4.59 -3.76 -1.19
CA PHE A 34 5.31 -3.15 -0.06
C PHE A 34 5.93 -4.17 0.89
N LEU A 35 5.27 -5.32 1.10
CA LEU A 35 5.86 -6.43 1.87
C LEU A 35 7.09 -7.00 1.16
N ALA A 36 7.00 -7.24 -0.15
CA ALA A 36 8.09 -7.78 -0.96
C ALA A 36 9.34 -6.88 -0.96
N VAL A 37 9.15 -5.55 -0.97
CA VAL A 37 10.25 -4.56 -0.92
C VAL A 37 10.54 -4.02 0.48
N GLY A 38 9.89 -4.57 1.51
CA GLY A 38 9.88 -4.09 2.89
C GLY A 38 11.26 -3.70 3.44
N PRO A 39 12.29 -4.57 3.36
CA PRO A 39 13.62 -4.23 3.84
C PRO A 39 14.25 -3.02 3.14
N GLY A 40 14.01 -2.85 1.84
CA GLY A 40 14.55 -1.71 1.08
C GLY A 40 13.87 -0.40 1.46
N ILE A 41 12.53 -0.39 1.43
CA ILE A 41 11.77 0.83 1.65
C ILE A 41 11.85 1.32 3.11
N THR A 42 11.84 0.41 4.08
CA THR A 42 11.96 0.79 5.50
C THR A 42 13.31 1.40 5.82
N ARG A 43 14.41 0.90 5.24
CA ARG A 43 15.74 1.53 5.37
C ARG A 43 15.76 2.93 4.77
N ALA A 44 15.14 3.12 3.59
CA ALA A 44 15.12 4.43 2.93
C ALA A 44 14.32 5.47 3.72
N LEU A 45 13.21 5.05 4.35
CA LEU A 45 12.28 5.93 5.07
C LEU A 45 12.56 6.04 6.58
N ASN A 46 13.50 5.27 7.12
CA ASN A 46 13.78 5.27 8.55
C ASN A 46 14.16 6.66 9.07
N HIS A 47 13.53 7.09 10.17
CA HIS A 47 13.68 8.43 10.77
C HIS A 47 13.43 9.60 9.81
N ARG A 48 12.61 9.42 8.78
CA ARG A 48 12.18 10.50 7.88
C ARG A 48 10.68 10.73 8.03
N PRO A 49 10.23 11.94 8.40
CA PRO A 49 8.82 12.31 8.28
C PRO A 49 8.38 12.16 6.82
N THR A 50 7.28 11.44 6.58
CA THR A 50 6.75 11.18 5.24
C THR A 50 5.32 11.70 5.11
N THR A 51 5.05 12.44 4.05
CA THR A 51 3.68 12.77 3.62
C THR A 51 3.12 11.61 2.79
N LEU A 52 1.82 11.32 2.91
CA LEU A 52 1.17 10.21 2.22
C LEU A 52 0.24 10.73 1.13
N GLN A 53 0.59 10.56 -0.14
CA GLN A 53 -0.39 10.73 -1.21
C GLN A 53 -1.35 9.53 -1.23
N ARG A 54 -2.65 9.80 -1.12
CA ARG A 54 -3.68 8.79 -0.93
C ARG A 54 -4.73 8.88 -2.02
N PHE A 55 -4.96 7.75 -2.67
CA PHE A 55 -5.97 7.53 -3.71
C PHE A 55 -6.99 6.52 -3.17
N VAL A 56 -8.05 7.00 -2.51
CA VAL A 56 -9.01 6.11 -1.84
C VAL A 56 -9.80 5.28 -2.86
N ASP A 57 -10.06 5.86 -4.03
CA ASP A 57 -10.85 5.27 -5.13
C ASP A 57 -10.00 4.82 -6.33
N GLY A 58 -8.70 4.65 -6.13
CA GLY A 58 -7.75 4.27 -7.19
C GLY A 58 -7.15 5.48 -7.91
N VAL A 59 -6.17 5.24 -8.77
CA VAL A 59 -5.30 6.29 -9.35
C VAL A 59 -5.99 7.22 -10.33
N GLU A 60 -7.17 6.85 -10.83
CA GLU A 60 -8.01 7.69 -11.70
C GLU A 60 -9.01 8.55 -10.91
N GLY A 61 -9.14 8.31 -9.59
CA GLY A 61 -10.00 9.09 -8.71
C GLY A 61 -9.28 10.26 -8.04
N ASP A 62 -10.00 10.91 -7.12
CA ASP A 62 -9.44 12.02 -6.34
C ASP A 62 -8.31 11.54 -5.41
N PHE A 63 -7.37 12.44 -5.15
CA PHE A 63 -6.27 12.22 -4.21
C PHE A 63 -6.14 13.35 -3.19
N PHE A 64 -5.51 13.02 -2.07
CA PHE A 64 -5.13 13.99 -1.05
C PHE A 64 -3.80 13.59 -0.39
N TYR A 65 -3.18 14.55 0.30
CA TYR A 65 -1.96 14.37 1.09
C TYR A 65 -2.29 14.25 2.58
#